data_AF-A0A961NUR7-F1
#
_entry.id   AF-A0A961NUR7-F1
#
_cell.length_a   1.000
_cell.length_b   1.000
_cell.length_c   1.000
_cell.angle_alpha   90.00
_cell.angle_beta   90.00
_cell.angle_gamma   90.00
#
_symmetry.space_group_name_H-M   'P 1'
#
loop_
_entity.id
_entity.type
_entity.pdbx_description
1 polymer ?
#
loop_
_entity_poly.entity_id
_entity_poly.type
_entity_poly.pdbx_seq_one_letter_code
_entity_poly.pdbx_strand_id
1 'polypeptide(L)'
;MNRRAFLASATACGALGFAGTARADALIVNSPGDGFLNLRTGPGTGFDIVFAMPHGSRVYTLEWSGPWVRVRHETGRTGWCASSFLARLGPERLIVHSASDGFLNLRSGPGTSYAILMPMPNGAEVEVLGASGSWLQVRHPSGTVGWAHRRYLVE
;
A
#
# COMPACT_ATOMS: atom_id res chain seq x y z
N MET A 1 19.50 13.85 58.88
CA MET A 1 20.27 12.60 59.01
C MET A 1 19.32 11.42 58.92
N ASN A 2 19.48 10.55 57.91
CA ASN A 2 19.08 9.12 57.85
C ASN A 2 17.58 8.74 57.88
N ARG A 3 17.04 7.78 57.11
CA ARG A 3 17.37 7.06 55.86
C ARG A 3 16.24 6.01 55.68
N ARG A 4 15.79 5.79 54.43
CA ARG A 4 15.17 4.54 53.89
C ARG A 4 13.72 4.25 54.33
N ALA A 5 12.79 3.70 53.55
CA ALA A 5 12.79 3.07 52.22
C ALA A 5 11.38 3.22 51.63
N PHE A 6 11.24 3.52 50.34
CA PHE A 6 9.98 3.31 49.61
C PHE A 6 10.20 2.20 48.58
N LEU A 7 9.42 1.13 48.74
CA LEU A 7 9.39 -0.05 47.89
C LEU A 7 8.97 0.35 46.48
N ALA A 8 9.80 -0.03 45.50
CA ALA A 8 9.44 -0.02 44.10
C ALA A 8 8.45 -1.16 43.85
N SER A 9 7.17 -0.83 43.68
CA SER A 9 6.22 -1.74 43.04
C SER A 9 6.40 -1.63 41.54
N ALA A 10 7.14 -2.58 40.97
CA ALA A 10 7.21 -2.79 39.54
C ALA A 10 5.87 -3.37 39.06
N THR A 11 5.00 -2.50 38.53
CA THR A 11 3.84 -2.97 37.76
C THR A 11 4.37 -3.49 36.43
N ALA A 12 4.59 -4.79 36.34
CA ALA A 12 4.78 -5.49 35.09
C ALA A 12 3.48 -5.39 34.28
N CYS A 13 3.36 -4.34 33.46
CA CYS A 13 2.33 -4.27 32.44
C CYS A 13 2.78 -5.18 31.30
N GLY A 14 2.35 -6.45 31.37
CA GLY A 14 2.43 -7.38 30.26
C GLY A 14 1.56 -6.88 29.12
N ALA A 15 2.10 -5.98 28.30
CA ALA A 15 1.52 -5.68 27.00
C ALA A 15 1.80 -6.90 26.12
N LEU A 16 0.80 -7.78 26.02
CA LEU A 16 0.68 -8.73 24.92
C LEU A 16 0.80 -7.93 23.62
N GLY A 17 1.97 -8.03 23.00
CA GLY A 17 2.22 -7.43 21.71
C GLY A 17 1.29 -8.06 20.69
N PHE A 18 0.22 -7.34 20.35
CA PHE A 18 -0.32 -7.47 19.00
C PHE A 18 0.74 -6.92 18.06
N ALA A 19 1.67 -7.78 17.64
CA ALA A 19 2.35 -7.62 16.37
C ALA A 19 1.34 -7.90 15.25
N GLY A 20 0.23 -7.15 15.24
CA GLY A 20 -0.48 -6.90 14.00
C GLY A 20 0.52 -6.13 13.16
N THR A 21 1.00 -6.73 12.09
CA THR A 21 1.68 -5.98 11.05
C THR A 21 0.72 -4.88 10.65
N ALA A 22 0.90 -3.67 11.17
CA ALA A 22 0.22 -2.49 10.68
C ALA A 22 0.60 -2.48 9.21
N ARG A 23 -0.33 -2.94 8.36
CA ARG A 23 -0.14 -2.97 6.93
C ARG A 23 -0.09 -1.49 6.60
N ALA A 24 1.11 -0.96 6.47
CA ALA A 24 1.30 0.43 6.14
C ALA A 24 0.51 0.65 4.86
N ASP A 25 -0.55 1.44 4.95
CA ASP A 25 -1.40 1.69 3.79
C ASP A 25 -0.51 2.35 2.75
N ALA A 26 -0.44 1.72 1.58
CA ALA A 26 0.28 2.27 0.45
C ALA A 26 -0.56 3.43 -0.09
N LEU A 27 -0.04 4.64 0.08
CA LEU A 27 -0.63 5.87 -0.43
C LEU A 27 0.26 6.44 -1.53
N ILE A 28 -0.31 7.33 -2.33
CA ILE A 28 0.40 8.09 -3.34
C ILE A 28 0.42 9.54 -2.95
N VAL A 29 1.55 10.19 -3.19
CA VAL A 29 1.66 11.65 -3.13
C VAL A 29 0.80 12.26 -4.23
N ASN A 30 -0.28 12.92 -3.85
CA ASN A 30 -1.17 13.65 -4.72
C ASN A 30 -1.03 15.16 -4.46
N SER A 31 0.03 15.75 -5.02
CA SER A 31 0.28 17.19 -5.04
C SER A 31 0.26 17.75 -6.48
N PRO A 32 -0.93 17.91 -7.09
CA PRO A 32 -1.05 18.30 -8.50
C PRO A 32 -0.67 19.75 -8.80
N GLY A 33 -0.53 20.59 -7.75
CA GLY A 33 -0.09 21.99 -7.89
C GLY A 33 1.41 22.07 -8.16
N ASP A 34 2.21 21.97 -7.09
CA ASP A 34 3.67 22.16 -7.17
C ASP A 34 4.42 20.92 -7.70
N GLY A 35 3.72 19.80 -7.89
CA GLY A 35 4.29 18.55 -8.39
C GLY A 35 5.12 17.77 -7.37
N PHE A 36 5.17 18.20 -6.11
CA PHE A 36 5.85 17.49 -5.02
C PHE A 36 5.20 17.74 -3.65
N LEU A 37 5.52 16.88 -2.69
CA LEU A 37 5.15 16.99 -1.28
C LEU A 37 6.40 16.90 -0.41
N ASN A 38 6.55 17.87 0.49
CA ASN A 38 7.69 17.91 1.40
C ASN A 38 7.58 16.84 2.49
N LEU A 39 8.65 16.06 2.64
CA LEU A 39 8.91 15.16 3.74
C LEU A 39 9.79 15.90 4.76
N ARG A 40 9.31 16.04 5.99
CA ARG A 40 9.93 16.87 7.04
C ARG A 40 10.40 16.05 8.24
N THR A 41 11.27 16.62 9.06
CA THR A 41 11.77 15.98 10.29
C THR A 41 10.71 15.86 11.40
N GLY A 42 9.66 16.68 11.37
CA GLY A 42 8.58 16.67 12.36
C GLY A 42 7.21 17.09 11.79
N PRO A 43 6.13 16.91 12.59
CA PRO A 43 4.76 17.23 12.18
C PRO A 43 4.53 18.75 12.23
N GLY A 44 4.80 19.44 11.13
CA GLY A 44 4.59 20.89 11.04
C GLY A 44 5.34 21.53 9.87
N THR A 45 4.89 22.72 9.45
CA THR A 45 5.54 23.50 8.38
C THR A 45 6.84 24.16 8.81
N GLY A 46 7.11 24.27 10.12
CA GLY A 46 8.34 24.83 10.68
C GLY A 46 9.51 23.85 10.81
N PHE A 47 9.29 22.56 10.53
CA PHE A 47 10.35 21.55 10.59
C PHE A 47 11.14 21.48 9.29
N ASP A 48 12.42 21.13 9.38
CA ASP A 48 13.33 21.00 8.24
C ASP A 48 12.82 19.98 7.21
N ILE A 49 13.04 20.31 5.94
CA ILE A 49 12.69 19.45 4.81
C ILE A 49 13.83 18.46 4.59
N VAL A 50 13.51 17.18 4.69
CA VAL A 50 14.42 16.05 4.44
C VAL A 50 14.46 15.72 2.96
N PHE A 51 13.31 15.79 2.30
CA PHE A 51 13.15 15.36 0.91
C PHE A 51 11.87 15.95 0.29
N ALA A 52 11.92 16.29 -1.00
CA ALA A 52 10.72 16.61 -1.78
C ALA A 52 10.28 15.35 -2.52
N MET A 53 9.14 14.77 -2.14
CA MET A 53 8.56 13.59 -2.78
C MET A 53 7.81 14.00 -4.04
N PRO A 54 8.18 13.54 -5.23
CA PRO A 54 7.44 13.83 -6.46
C PRO A 54 5.98 13.40 -6.37
N HIS A 55 5.10 14.09 -7.11
CA HIS A 55 3.75 13.61 -7.39
C HIS A 55 3.82 12.20 -7.99
N GLY A 56 2.91 11.32 -7.55
CA GLY A 56 2.89 9.94 -7.99
C GLY A 56 3.80 9.00 -7.18
N SER A 57 4.67 9.52 -6.32
CA SER A 57 5.54 8.67 -5.49
C SER A 57 4.75 7.85 -4.47
N ARG A 58 5.20 6.61 -4.26
CA ARG A 58 4.62 5.68 -3.30
C ARG A 58 5.16 5.94 -1.89
N VAL A 59 4.24 5.98 -0.93
CA VAL A 59 4.57 6.14 0.49
C VAL A 59 3.79 5.13 1.35
N TYR A 60 4.42 4.70 2.43
CA TYR A 60 3.86 3.76 3.39
C TYR A 60 3.62 4.48 4.72
N THR A 61 2.37 4.49 5.19
CA THR A 61 2.03 5.16 6.46
C THR A 61 2.63 4.43 7.67
N LEU A 62 3.25 5.18 8.58
CA LEU A 62 3.85 4.65 9.80
C LEU A 62 3.10 5.13 11.05
N GLU A 63 2.87 6.43 11.16
CA GLU A 63 2.31 7.05 12.37
C GLU A 63 1.52 8.31 12.02
N TRP A 64 0.44 8.59 12.75
CA TRP A 64 -0.41 9.76 12.54
C TRP A 64 -0.27 10.75 13.69
N SER A 65 -0.23 12.05 13.36
CA SER A 65 -0.24 13.16 14.31
C SER A 65 -1.10 14.29 13.75
N GLY A 66 -2.40 14.21 14.01
CA GLY A 66 -3.39 15.16 13.49
C GLY A 66 -3.38 15.22 11.96
N PRO A 67 -3.17 16.41 11.34
CA PRO A 67 -3.11 16.55 9.88
C PRO A 67 -1.77 16.09 9.27
N TRP A 68 -0.86 15.57 10.08
CA TRP A 68 0.44 15.06 9.65
C TRP A 68 0.51 13.56 9.79
N VAL A 69 1.25 12.95 8.88
CA VAL A 69 1.51 11.50 8.90
C VAL A 69 2.99 11.27 8.64
N ARG A 70 3.59 10.45 9.49
CA ARG A 70 4.92 9.93 9.29
C ARG A 70 4.84 8.81 8.28
N VAL A 71 5.59 8.93 7.20
CA VAL A 71 5.60 7.96 6.10
C VAL A 71 7.01 7.48 5.81
N ARG A 72 7.10 6.29 5.22
CA ARG A 72 8.29 5.80 4.55
C ARG A 72 8.10 5.93 3.04
N HIS A 73 8.96 6.72 2.40
CA HIS A 73 9.03 6.85 0.95
C HIS A 73 9.58 5.56 0.31
N GLU A 74 9.25 5.30 -0.95
CA GLU A 74 9.75 4.14 -1.71
C GLU A 74 11.28 4.04 -1.78
N THR A 75 11.98 5.19 -1.70
CA THR A 75 13.45 5.23 -1.60
C THR A 75 14.00 4.83 -0.22
N GLY A 76 13.14 4.48 0.73
CA GLY A 76 13.49 4.11 2.10
C GLY A 76 13.60 5.27 3.10
N ARG A 77 13.49 6.53 2.65
CA ARG A 77 13.51 7.71 3.53
C ARG A 77 12.25 7.78 4.39
N THR A 78 12.39 8.23 5.63
CA THR A 78 11.25 8.41 6.56
C THR A 78 11.15 9.86 7.01
N GLY A 79 9.92 10.31 7.25
CA GLY A 79 9.65 11.66 7.75
C GLY A 79 8.15 11.97 7.75
N TRP A 80 7.80 13.21 8.06
CA TRP A 80 6.43 13.68 8.20
C TRP A 80 5.97 14.47 6.98
N CYS A 81 4.75 14.21 6.52
CA CYS A 81 4.11 14.98 5.47
C CYS A 81 2.65 15.28 5.83
N ALA A 82 2.06 16.26 5.15
CA ALA A 82 0.66 16.61 5.33
C ALA A 82 -0.25 15.55 4.69
N SER A 83 -1.17 14.99 5.46
CA SER A 83 -2.03 13.89 5.02
C SER A 83 -3.04 14.30 3.94
N SER A 84 -3.36 15.59 3.83
CA SER A 84 -4.25 16.15 2.81
C SER A 84 -3.73 15.96 1.38
N PHE A 85 -2.42 15.78 1.22
CA PHE A 85 -1.78 15.54 -0.07
C PHE A 85 -1.46 14.06 -0.31
N LEU A 86 -2.02 13.16 0.49
CA LEU A 86 -1.93 11.73 0.28
C LEU A 86 -3.27 11.23 -0.22
N ALA A 87 -3.23 10.50 -1.34
CA ALA A 87 -4.38 9.78 -1.86
C ALA A 87 -4.18 8.29 -1.61
N ARG A 88 -5.26 7.58 -1.28
CA ARG A 88 -5.25 6.12 -1.43
C ARG A 88 -4.97 5.82 -2.89
N LEU A 89 -4.06 4.88 -3.16
CA LEU A 89 -4.03 4.23 -4.45
C LEU A 89 -5.46 3.75 -4.73
N GLY A 90 -6.05 4.28 -5.79
CA GLY A 90 -7.15 3.59 -6.44
C GLY A 90 -6.68 2.17 -6.77
N PRO A 91 -7.60 1.22 -6.92
CA PRO A 91 -7.19 -0.11 -7.31
C PRO A 91 -6.31 -0.06 -8.54
N GLU A 92 -5.17 -0.76 -8.48
CA GLU A 92 -4.31 -0.95 -9.64
C GLU A 92 -5.15 -1.60 -10.73
N ARG A 93 -5.24 -0.98 -11.90
CA ARG A 93 -5.96 -1.53 -13.04
C ARG A 93 -4.95 -1.96 -14.07
N LEU A 94 -5.14 -3.16 -14.61
CA LEU A 94 -4.30 -3.73 -15.64
C LEU A 94 -5.18 -4.17 -16.80
N ILE A 95 -4.62 -4.13 -18.00
CA ILE A 95 -5.25 -4.53 -19.24
C ILE A 95 -4.80 -5.95 -19.58
N VAL A 96 -5.76 -6.79 -19.99
CA VAL A 96 -5.48 -8.12 -20.52
C VAL A 96 -4.78 -8.00 -21.87
N HIS A 97 -3.60 -8.63 -21.99
CA HIS A 97 -2.86 -8.76 -23.23
C HIS A 97 -2.28 -10.16 -23.39
N SER A 98 -2.90 -10.96 -24.24
CA SER A 98 -2.45 -12.29 -24.67
C SER A 98 -2.24 -12.30 -26.19
N ALA A 99 -0.99 -12.24 -26.62
CA ALA A 99 -0.64 -12.15 -28.04
C ALA A 99 -0.96 -13.42 -28.85
N SER A 100 -0.99 -14.59 -28.19
CA SER A 100 -1.28 -15.88 -28.84
C SER A 100 -2.77 -16.12 -29.01
N ASP A 101 -3.51 -16.04 -27.90
CA ASP A 101 -4.87 -16.60 -27.84
C ASP A 101 -5.96 -15.53 -27.93
N GLY A 102 -5.60 -14.25 -27.76
CA GLY A 102 -6.56 -13.14 -27.77
C GLY A 102 -7.39 -12.99 -26.49
N PHE A 103 -7.20 -13.87 -25.51
CA PHE A 103 -7.86 -13.84 -24.20
C PHE A 103 -6.98 -14.42 -23.09
N LEU A 104 -7.36 -14.13 -21.84
CA LEU A 104 -6.77 -14.67 -20.62
C LEU A 104 -7.84 -15.31 -19.74
N ASN A 105 -7.60 -16.54 -19.28
CA ASN A 105 -8.53 -17.22 -18.38
C ASN A 105 -8.47 -16.65 -16.96
N LEU A 106 -9.60 -16.22 -16.43
CA LEU A 106 -9.81 -15.97 -15.01
C LEU A 106 -10.13 -17.29 -14.32
N ARG A 107 -9.35 -17.65 -13.29
CA ARG A 107 -9.44 -18.94 -12.59
C ARG A 107 -9.90 -18.80 -11.15
N SER A 108 -10.41 -19.88 -10.56
CA SER A 108 -10.86 -19.90 -9.17
C SER A 108 -9.73 -19.86 -8.14
N GLY A 109 -8.48 -20.13 -8.54
CA GLY A 109 -7.31 -20.10 -7.67
C GLY A 109 -6.00 -19.84 -8.43
N PRO A 110 -4.90 -19.57 -7.69
CA PRO A 110 -3.61 -19.22 -8.26
C PRO A 110 -2.89 -20.45 -8.83
N GLY A 111 -3.25 -20.87 -10.04
CA GLY A 111 -2.65 -22.00 -10.73
C GLY A 111 -3.42 -22.44 -11.98
N THR A 112 -2.75 -23.17 -12.88
CA THR A 112 -3.37 -23.68 -14.11
C THR A 112 -4.28 -24.89 -13.88
N SER A 113 -4.18 -25.55 -12.73
CA SER A 113 -5.05 -26.67 -12.32
C SER A 113 -6.41 -26.22 -11.78
N TYR A 114 -6.58 -24.94 -11.42
CA TYR A 114 -7.84 -24.41 -10.92
C TYR A 114 -8.86 -24.21 -12.04
N ALA A 115 -10.13 -24.36 -11.68
CA ALA A 115 -11.26 -24.19 -12.60
C ALA A 115 -11.25 -22.81 -13.25
N ILE A 116 -11.60 -22.77 -14.54
CA ILE A 116 -11.78 -21.52 -15.29
C ILE A 116 -13.16 -20.97 -14.95
N LEU A 117 -13.21 -19.73 -14.45
CA LEU A 117 -14.46 -19.01 -14.17
C LEU A 117 -15.00 -18.35 -15.44
N MET A 118 -14.13 -17.67 -16.18
CA MET A 118 -14.46 -17.05 -17.46
C MET A 118 -13.19 -16.69 -18.26
N PRO A 119 -13.27 -16.62 -19.59
CA PRO A 119 -12.25 -15.97 -20.42
C PRO A 119 -12.41 -14.44 -20.35
N MET A 120 -11.30 -13.72 -20.35
CA MET A 120 -11.23 -12.26 -20.42
C MET A 120 -10.56 -11.88 -21.74
N PRO A 121 -11.26 -11.22 -22.69
CA PRO A 121 -10.66 -10.81 -23.96
C PRO A 121 -9.52 -9.80 -23.78
N ASN A 122 -8.60 -9.72 -24.75
CA ASN A 122 -7.62 -8.65 -24.79
C ASN A 122 -8.29 -7.27 -24.76
N GLY A 123 -7.66 -6.32 -24.07
CA GLY A 123 -8.23 -4.99 -23.84
C GLY A 123 -9.21 -4.92 -22.67
N ALA A 124 -9.61 -6.05 -22.08
CA ALA A 124 -10.38 -6.04 -20.84
C ALA A 124 -9.54 -5.44 -19.71
N GLU A 125 -10.08 -4.43 -19.04
CA GLU A 125 -9.47 -3.79 -17.88
C GLU A 125 -9.93 -4.52 -16.62
N VAL A 126 -8.99 -4.91 -15.76
CA VAL A 126 -9.25 -5.62 -14.51
C VAL A 126 -8.61 -4.90 -13.35
N GLU A 127 -9.28 -4.90 -12.20
CA GLU A 127 -8.76 -4.34 -10.97
C GLU A 127 -7.99 -5.39 -10.18
N VAL A 128 -6.77 -5.09 -9.77
CA VAL A 128 -5.91 -5.96 -8.96
C VAL A 128 -6.28 -5.83 -7.48
N LEU A 129 -6.63 -6.94 -6.87
CA LEU A 129 -7.01 -7.06 -5.46
C LEU A 129 -5.89 -7.65 -4.59
N GLY A 130 -4.97 -8.40 -5.21
CA GLY A 130 -3.89 -9.05 -4.50
C GLY A 130 -3.01 -9.88 -5.42
N ALA A 131 -2.00 -10.53 -4.85
CA ALA A 131 -1.07 -11.36 -5.58
C ALA A 131 -0.68 -12.61 -4.77
N SER A 132 -0.40 -13.70 -5.48
CA SER A 132 0.16 -14.93 -4.94
C SER A 132 1.12 -15.51 -5.97
N GLY A 133 2.43 -15.33 -5.73
CA GLY A 133 3.48 -15.67 -6.70
C GLY A 133 3.29 -14.95 -8.03
N SER A 134 3.20 -15.71 -9.12
CA SER A 134 2.99 -15.17 -10.48
C SER A 134 1.51 -14.93 -10.84
N TRP A 135 0.60 -15.08 -9.88
CA TRP A 135 -0.83 -14.91 -10.09
C TRP A 135 -1.33 -13.66 -9.38
N LEU A 136 -2.16 -12.88 -10.08
CA LEU A 136 -2.87 -11.74 -9.52
C LEU A 136 -4.32 -12.14 -9.27
N GLN A 137 -4.81 -11.82 -8.08
CA GLN A 137 -6.24 -11.85 -7.82
C GLN A 137 -6.81 -10.56 -8.40
N VAL A 138 -7.77 -10.68 -9.31
CA VAL A 138 -8.35 -9.55 -10.03
C VAL A 138 -9.87 -9.57 -9.99
N ARG A 139 -10.47 -8.39 -10.11
CA ARG A 139 -11.90 -8.16 -10.32
C ARG A 139 -12.13 -7.72 -11.76
N HIS A 140 -12.89 -8.51 -12.49
CA HIS A 140 -13.36 -8.17 -13.83
C HIS A 140 -14.54 -7.18 -13.74
N PRO A 141 -14.80 -6.32 -14.76
CA PRO A 141 -15.92 -5.38 -14.77
C PRO A 141 -17.30 -6.01 -14.62
N SER A 142 -17.44 -7.31 -14.92
CA SER A 142 -18.65 -8.10 -14.62
C SER A 142 -18.91 -8.29 -13.11
N GLY A 143 -17.96 -7.92 -12.25
CA GLY A 143 -17.98 -8.18 -10.81
C GLY A 143 -17.35 -9.51 -10.41
N THR A 144 -16.99 -10.37 -11.37
CA THR A 144 -16.34 -11.66 -11.10
C THR A 144 -14.93 -11.46 -10.55
N VAL A 145 -14.65 -12.08 -9.40
CA VAL A 145 -13.32 -12.09 -8.79
C VAL A 145 -12.67 -13.46 -9.01
N GLY A 146 -11.41 -13.44 -9.46
CA GLY A 146 -10.64 -14.67 -9.67
C GLY A 146 -9.15 -14.39 -9.81
N TRP A 147 -8.42 -15.35 -10.33
CA TRP A 147 -6.96 -15.33 -10.46
C TRP A 147 -6.54 -15.39 -11.91
N ALA A 148 -5.63 -14.50 -12.29
CA ALA A 148 -5.08 -14.40 -13.63
C ALA A 148 -3.56 -14.33 -13.57
N HIS A 149 -2.88 -14.93 -14.55
CA HIS A 149 -1.42 -14.97 -14.54
C HIS A 149 -0.83 -13.60 -14.92
N ARG A 150 0.04 -13.05 -14.08
CA ARG A 150 0.57 -11.68 -14.18
C ARG A 150 1.18 -11.35 -15.55
N ARG A 151 1.86 -12.31 -16.17
CA ARG A 151 2.52 -12.13 -17.48
C ARG A 151 1.62 -11.62 -18.62
N TYR A 152 0.30 -11.75 -18.47
CA TYR A 152 -0.69 -11.37 -19.48
C TYR A 152 -1.51 -10.14 -19.05
N LEU A 153 -1.06 -9.45 -18.01
CA LEU A 153 -1.66 -8.22 -17.48
C LEU A 153 -0.62 -7.10 -17.58
N VAL A 154 -0.97 -6.04 -18.29
CA VAL A 154 -0.09 -4.89 -18.57
C VAL A 154 -0.74 -3.60 -18.07
N GLU A 155 0.06 -2.55 -17.85
CA GLU A 155 -0.44 -1.20 -17.54
C GLU A 155 -1.10 -0.53 -18.75
#